data_AF-A0A1X7DVC6-F1
#
_entry.id   AF-A0A1X7DVC6-F1
#
_cell.length_a   1.000
_cell.length_b   1.000
_cell.length_c   1.000
_cell.angle_alpha   90.00
_cell.angle_beta   90.00
_cell.angle_gamma   90.00
#
_symmetry.space_group_name_H-M   'P 1'
#
loop_
_entity.id
_entity.type
_entity.pdbx_description
1 polymer ?
#
loop_
_entity_poly.entity_id
_entity_poly.type
_entity_poly.pdbx_seq_one_letter_code
_entity_poly.pdbx_strand_id
1 'polypeptide(L)'
;MQRIEFALYWRWRILSDRRSQVLAWQYKGPPELKHFCDRYKIPFHYVEDGFIRSLKLGALHAPPMSLAFDSRDMYFNAKVPTDLENLLSNYDFEADH
;
A
#
# COMPACT_ATOMS: atom_id res chain seq x y z
N MET A 1 -14.08 -0.76 2.01
CA MET A 1 -14.49 -2.02 2.66
C MET A 1 -14.69 -1.77 4.14
N GLN A 2 -15.87 -2.11 4.67
CA GLN A 2 -16.17 -1.96 6.10
C GLN A 2 -15.70 -3.19 6.90
N ARG A 3 -15.55 -3.04 8.22
CA ARG A 3 -15.07 -4.09 9.13
C ARG A 3 -15.91 -5.38 9.07
N ILE A 4 -17.24 -5.25 9.06
CA ILE A 4 -18.18 -6.38 8.99
C ILE A 4 -18.06 -7.11 7.65
N GLU A 5 -18.01 -6.35 6.55
CA GLU A 5 -17.85 -6.88 5.20
C GLU A 5 -16.54 -7.67 5.07
N PHE A 6 -15.44 -7.14 5.61
CA PHE A 6 -14.17 -7.83 5.64
C PHE A 6 -14.25 -9.16 6.40
N ALA A 7 -14.85 -9.15 7.59
CA ALA A 7 -14.99 -10.33 8.43
C ALA A 7 -15.86 -11.43 7.79
N LEU A 8 -16.97 -11.07 7.15
CA LEU A 8 -17.92 -12.02 6.58
C LEU A 8 -17.46 -12.57 5.23
N TYR A 9 -16.92 -11.73 4.35
CA TYR A 9 -16.71 -12.09 2.95
C TYR A 9 -15.24 -12.18 2.57
N TRP A 10 -14.45 -11.18 2.90
CA TRP A 10 -13.10 -11.06 2.35
C TRP A 10 -12.06 -11.90 3.09
N ARG A 11 -12.18 -12.03 4.42
CA ARG A 11 -11.26 -12.81 5.25
C ARG A 11 -11.11 -14.23 4.71
N TRP A 12 -12.20 -14.94 4.46
CA TRP A 12 -12.16 -16.32 3.97
C TRP A 12 -11.65 -16.42 2.54
N ARG A 13 -12.05 -15.47 1.67
CA ARG A 13 -11.57 -15.43 0.28
C ARG A 13 -10.05 -15.26 0.20
N ILE A 14 -9.50 -14.33 0.99
CA ILE A 14 -8.05 -14.09 1.03
C ILE A 14 -7.31 -15.33 1.58
N LEU A 15 -7.85 -15.99 2.60
CA LEU A 15 -7.22 -17.20 3.17
C LEU A 15 -7.33 -18.43 2.25
N SER A 16 -8.32 -18.46 1.35
CA SER A 16 -8.58 -19.62 0.49
C SER A 16 -7.59 -19.78 -0.67
N ASP A 17 -6.97 -18.70 -1.14
CA ASP A 17 -5.93 -18.76 -2.18
C ASP A 17 -4.57 -18.34 -1.61
N ARG A 18 -3.58 -19.24 -1.69
CA ARG A 18 -2.21 -18.99 -1.21
C ARG A 18 -1.47 -17.92 -2.02
N ARG A 19 -1.97 -17.57 -3.20
CA ARG A 19 -1.43 -16.50 -4.06
C ARG A 19 -2.05 -15.14 -3.75
N SER A 20 -2.94 -15.05 -2.76
CA SER A 20 -3.58 -13.79 -2.40
C SER A 20 -2.54 -12.74 -2.03
N GLN A 21 -2.77 -11.53 -2.51
CA GLN A 21 -2.05 -10.32 -2.12
C GLN A 21 -3.09 -9.25 -1.85
N VAL A 22 -2.81 -8.36 -0.90
CA VAL A 22 -3.72 -7.29 -0.50
C VAL A 22 -3.09 -5.95 -0.83
N LEU A 23 -3.81 -5.15 -1.61
CA LEU A 23 -3.47 -3.78 -1.93
C LEU A 23 -4.55 -2.88 -1.32
N ALA A 24 -4.16 -2.00 -0.41
CA ALA A 24 -5.07 -1.06 0.25
C ALA A 24 -4.78 0.35 -0.22
N TRP A 25 -5.78 1.04 -0.78
CA TRP A 25 -5.61 2.45 -1.16
C TRP A 25 -5.55 3.31 0.09
N GLN A 26 -4.41 3.94 0.38
CA GLN A 26 -4.18 4.64 1.64
C GLN A 26 -4.51 3.79 2.87
N TYR A 27 -4.88 4.44 3.98
CA TYR A 27 -5.50 3.79 5.13
C TYR A 27 -6.97 3.40 4.91
N LYS A 28 -7.45 3.31 3.65
CA LYS A 28 -8.84 2.90 3.38
C LYS A 28 -8.95 1.39 3.48
N GLY A 29 -9.18 0.92 4.69
CA GLY A 29 -9.47 -0.47 5.00
C GLY A 29 -9.89 -0.62 6.45
N PRO A 30 -10.33 -1.82 6.86
CA PRO A 30 -10.47 -2.15 8.27
C PRO A 30 -9.13 -1.94 8.99
N PRO A 31 -9.10 -1.32 10.19
CA PRO A 31 -7.87 -1.10 10.95
C PRO A 31 -7.06 -2.37 11.22
N GLU A 32 -7.73 -3.52 11.29
CA GLU A 32 -7.10 -4.82 11.50
C GLU A 32 -6.50 -5.44 10.21
N LEU A 33 -6.72 -4.87 9.03
CA LEU A 33 -6.39 -5.52 7.76
C LEU A 33 -4.88 -5.78 7.61
N LYS A 34 -4.03 -4.79 7.92
CA LYS A 34 -2.57 -4.96 7.86
C LYS A 34 -2.10 -6.02 8.85
N HIS A 35 -2.54 -5.92 10.11
CA HIS A 35 -2.23 -6.92 11.14
C HIS A 35 -2.69 -8.33 10.78
N PHE A 36 -3.85 -8.45 10.14
CA PHE A 36 -4.34 -9.72 9.59
C PHE A 36 -3.39 -10.27 8.54
N CYS A 37 -2.96 -9.45 7.58
CA CYS A 37 -2.01 -9.86 6.54
C CYS A 37 -0.67 -10.27 7.13
N ASP A 38 -0.13 -9.48 8.08
CA ASP A 38 1.13 -9.75 8.77
C ASP A 38 1.08 -11.09 9.55
N ARG A 39 -0.05 -11.37 10.23
CA ARG A 39 -0.28 -12.61 10.97
C ARG A 39 -0.27 -13.84 10.06
N TYR A 40 -0.94 -13.76 8.92
CA TYR A 40 -1.09 -14.89 7.99
C TYR A 40 -0.04 -14.91 6.87
N LYS A 41 0.97 -14.03 6.94
CA LYS A 41 2.05 -13.91 5.95
C LYS A 41 1.53 -13.68 4.52
N ILE A 42 0.48 -12.88 4.41
CA ILE A 42 -0.09 -12.44 3.13
C ILE A 42 0.63 -11.14 2.72
N PRO A 43 1.16 -11.03 1.49
CA PRO A 43 1.75 -9.79 1.02
C PRO A 43 0.75 -8.63 1.08
N PHE A 44 1.15 -7.52 1.69
CA PHE A 44 0.33 -6.33 1.88
C PHE A 44 1.10 -5.10 1.41
N HIS A 45 0.42 -4.24 0.65
CA HIS A 45 0.94 -2.91 0.32
C HIS A 45 -0.15 -1.85 0.51
N TYR A 46 0.24 -0.72 1.06
CA TYR A 46 -0.46 0.53 0.85
C TYR A 46 -0.19 1.02 -0.58
N VAL A 47 -1.23 1.55 -1.21
CA VAL A 47 -1.17 2.11 -2.56
C VAL A 47 -1.66 3.56 -2.52
N GLU A 48 -0.98 4.42 -3.24
CA GLU A 48 -1.31 5.84 -3.41
C GLU A 48 -0.94 6.30 -4.82
N ASP A 49 -1.45 7.45 -5.23
CA ASP A 49 -0.92 8.18 -6.37
C ASP A 49 0.61 8.35 -6.26
N GLY A 50 1.34 8.07 -7.34
CA GLY A 50 2.78 8.30 -7.39
C GLY A 50 3.12 9.79 -7.51
N PHE A 51 4.38 10.15 -7.22
CA PHE A 51 4.86 11.54 -7.24
C PHE A 51 4.61 12.25 -8.58
N ILE A 52 4.75 11.53 -9.70
CA ILE A 52 4.39 12.02 -11.04
C ILE A 52 3.01 11.48 -11.40
N ARG A 53 1.97 12.21 -11.00
CA ARG A 53 0.59 11.71 -11.06
C ARG A 53 0.01 11.68 -12.47
N SER A 54 -0.06 12.81 -13.17
CA SER A 54 -0.79 12.92 -14.45
C SER A 54 -0.55 14.28 -15.11
N LEU A 55 -0.86 14.41 -16.41
CA LEU A 55 -0.84 15.71 -17.11
C LEU A 55 -1.95 16.66 -16.65
N LYS A 56 -3.14 16.10 -16.35
CA LYS A 56 -4.30 16.84 -15.85
C LYS A 56 -4.40 16.68 -14.34
N LEU A 57 -5.03 17.63 -13.65
CA LEU A 57 -5.23 17.56 -12.20
C LEU A 57 -6.08 16.35 -11.78
N GLY A 58 -5.78 15.80 -10.61
CA GLY A 58 -6.57 14.69 -10.03
C GLY A 58 -8.01 15.04 -9.73
N ALA A 59 -8.31 16.31 -9.45
CA ALA A 59 -9.67 16.81 -9.29
C ALA A 59 -10.54 16.63 -10.56
N LEU A 60 -9.92 16.46 -11.73
CA LEU A 60 -10.62 16.17 -12.99
C LEU A 60 -10.80 14.67 -13.23
N HIS A 61 -10.61 13.83 -12.21
CA HIS A 61 -10.65 12.37 -12.30
C HIS A 61 -9.74 11.78 -13.38
N ALA A 62 -8.65 12.48 -13.71
CA ALA A 62 -7.63 11.94 -14.59
C ALA A 62 -6.99 10.72 -13.91
N PRO A 63 -6.89 9.57 -14.61
CA PRO A 63 -6.26 8.38 -14.05
C PRO A 63 -4.79 8.68 -13.73
N PRO A 64 -4.24 8.11 -12.65
CA PRO A 64 -2.82 8.25 -12.35
C PRO A 64 -1.98 7.50 -13.38
N MET A 65 -0.87 8.09 -13.79
CA MET A 65 0.16 7.51 -14.66
C MET A 65 1.24 6.79 -13.86
N SER A 66 1.34 7.03 -12.55
CA SER A 66 2.20 6.30 -11.63
C SER A 66 1.51 6.08 -10.28
N LEU A 67 1.91 5.02 -9.58
CA LEU A 67 1.43 4.65 -8.25
C LEU A 67 2.63 4.37 -7.34
N ALA A 68 2.49 4.71 -6.06
CA ALA A 68 3.41 4.32 -5.01
C ALA A 68 2.88 3.04 -4.33
N PHE A 69 3.79 2.13 -3.97
CA PHE A 69 3.48 0.89 -3.26
C PHE A 69 4.40 0.76 -2.05
N ASP A 70 3.84 0.83 -0.84
CA ASP A 70 4.60 0.74 0.41
C ASP A 70 4.14 -0.48 1.24
N SER A 71 5.08 -1.35 1.58
CA SER A 71 4.87 -2.55 2.41
C SER A 71 4.92 -2.29 3.92
N ARG A 72 5.73 -1.30 4.35
CA ARG A 72 5.87 -0.92 5.78
C ARG A 72 4.75 0.00 6.24
N ASP A 73 4.76 1.23 5.73
CA ASP A 73 3.73 2.26 5.93
C ASP A 73 3.89 3.31 4.83
N MET A 74 2.89 4.15 4.63
CA MET A 74 2.88 5.11 3.52
C MET A 74 4.01 6.14 3.63
N TYR A 75 4.64 6.45 2.51
CA TYR A 75 5.79 7.36 2.41
C TYR A 75 5.63 8.75 3.07
N PHE A 76 4.39 9.22 3.29
CA PHE A 76 4.12 10.50 3.95
C PHE A 76 3.90 10.38 5.47
N ASN A 77 3.91 9.17 6.04
CA ASN A 77 3.71 8.94 7.47
C ASN A 77 5.00 9.14 8.27
N ALA A 78 5.23 10.37 8.73
CA ALA A 78 6.41 10.71 9.52
C ALA A 78 6.45 10.12 10.95
N LYS A 79 5.52 9.25 11.35
CA LYS A 79 5.45 8.68 12.71
C LYS A 79 6.09 7.30 12.82
N VAL A 80 6.30 6.62 11.71
CA VAL A 80 6.83 5.24 11.67
C VAL A 80 7.76 5.11 10.46
N PRO A 81 8.75 4.20 10.49
CA PRO A 81 9.63 3.98 9.36
C PRO A 81 8.87 3.51 8.10
N THR A 82 9.17 4.12 6.97
CA THR A 82 8.56 3.84 5.65
C THR A 82 9.54 3.20 4.67
N ASP A 83 9.03 2.66 3.56
CA ASP A 83 9.88 2.11 2.51
C ASP A 83 10.69 3.20 1.79
N LEU A 84 10.10 4.38 1.60
CA LEU A 84 10.82 5.54 1.04
C LEU A 84 11.97 5.99 1.92
N GLU A 85 11.77 6.12 3.24
CA GLU A 85 12.86 6.47 4.16
C GLU A 85 13.98 5.43 4.13
N ASN A 86 13.62 4.15 4.09
CA ASN A 86 14.59 3.07 3.98
C ASN A 86 15.36 3.11 2.65
N LEU A 87 14.68 3.42 1.53
CA LEU A 87 15.32 3.58 0.24
C LEU A 87 16.30 4.76 0.26
N LEU A 88 15.85 5.93 0.69
CA LEU A 88 16.69 7.13 0.75
C LEU A 88 17.91 6.97 1.67
N SER A 89 17.79 6.18 2.74
CA SER A 89 18.88 5.98 3.71
C SER A 89 19.94 4.95 3.27
N ASN A 90 19.57 4.01 2.39
CA ASN A 90 20.40 2.83 2.09
C ASN A 90 20.71 2.64 0.61
N TYR A 91 20.07 3.38 -0.28
CA TYR A 91 20.36 3.31 -1.71
C TYR A 91 21.67 4.05 -2.02
N ASP A 92 22.54 3.40 -2.79
CA ASP A 92 23.79 3.98 -3.26
C ASP A 92 23.55 4.82 -4.52
N PHE A 93 23.26 6.11 -4.34
CA PHE A 93 23.00 7.02 -5.45
C PHE A 93 24.25 7.34 -6.28
N GLU A 94 25.45 7.17 -5.73
CA GLU A 94 26.70 7.45 -6.45
C GLU A 94 27.00 6.38 -7.51
N ALA A 95 26.42 5.19 -7.36
CA ALA A 95 26.54 4.10 -8.32
C ALA A 95 25.66 4.27 -9.58
N ASP A 96 24.77 5.27 -9.63
CA ASP A 96 23.87 5.51 -10.76
C ASP A 96 24.53 6.26 -11.95
N HIS A 97 25.81 6.61 -11.83
CA HIS A 97 26.57 7.45 -12.77
C HIS A 97 27.54 6.68 -13.67
#